data_AF-A0A2G9Y742-F1
#
_entry.id   AF-A0A2G9Y742-F1
#
_cell.length_a   1.000
_cell.length_b   1.000
_cell.length_c   1.000
_cell.angle_alpha   90.00
_cell.angle_beta   90.00
_cell.angle_gamma   90.00
#
_symmetry.space_group_name_H-M   'P 1'
#
loop_
_entity.id
_entity.type
_entity.pdbx_description
1 polymer ?
#
loop_
_entity_poly.entity_id
_entity_poly.type
_entity_poly.pdbx_seq_one_letter_code
_entity_poly.pdbx_strand_id
1 'polypeptide(L)'
;MSNDLIYKPQEEKISSEPDFGLFDRSRKKSSRSKADLFELLLVKELNKYSKLSCLNLNDEIKNLINKIKLFKDGSTRIKEQNKRVRLLLPYITKELNKLITTEGKIIKIVWIGRDWQTHKTLADIDIKFLSGKIIGISTKSTRSGKGTQKNIGLKELKKYLGLNIDEELLEMKNKIISKVSAQNKYLKEIAKKGITFIKKNKYRFPIIEKIGKEYGVPLQQLAVKESVKLFNKLTFEKKKAFINFILGFEEKGPLLNAFISGKTTHLYWNISLTSLVGDDLKAVDEGSRGYYIASNGKNIIRIQVNFTNGIGISAFCERAFL
;
A
#
# COMPACT_ATOMS: atom_id res chain seq x y z
N MET A 1 45.53 49.01 -17.02
CA MET A 1 44.95 48.78 -18.36
C MET A 1 44.95 47.28 -18.59
N SER A 2 43.89 46.61 -18.14
CA SER A 2 43.73 45.17 -18.27
C SER A 2 42.47 44.89 -19.05
N ASN A 3 42.64 44.09 -20.10
CA ASN A 3 41.60 43.53 -20.95
C ASN A 3 40.59 42.73 -20.12
N ASP A 4 39.36 43.24 -20.03
CA ASP A 4 38.22 42.47 -19.56
C ASP A 4 37.63 41.67 -20.71
N LEU A 5 37.86 40.36 -20.65
CA LEU A 5 37.20 39.34 -21.43
C LEU A 5 35.69 39.37 -21.13
N ILE A 6 34.90 39.65 -22.16
CA ILE A 6 33.44 39.62 -22.14
C ILE A 6 32.98 38.19 -21.84
N TYR A 7 32.55 37.94 -20.60
CA TYR A 7 31.82 36.73 -20.23
C TYR A 7 30.33 36.94 -20.56
N LYS A 8 29.82 36.20 -21.55
CA LYS A 8 28.37 35.99 -21.73
C LYS A 8 27.92 34.93 -20.72
N PRO A 9 26.97 35.21 -19.80
CA PRO A 9 26.42 34.17 -18.96
C PRO A 9 25.68 33.14 -19.81
N GLN A 10 26.10 31.88 -19.72
CA GLN A 10 25.30 30.75 -20.15
C GLN A 10 24.00 30.71 -19.33
N GLU A 11 22.89 30.36 -19.98
CA GLU A 11 21.63 30.03 -19.31
C GLU A 11 21.84 28.87 -18.33
N GLU A 12 22.10 29.18 -17.06
CA GLU A 12 22.05 28.21 -15.98
C GLU A 12 20.71 28.25 -15.23
N LYS A 13 20.17 27.04 -15.09
CA LYS A 13 18.87 26.68 -14.56
C LYS A 13 18.63 27.23 -13.16
N ILE A 14 17.43 27.75 -12.95
CA ILE A 14 16.88 28.10 -11.63
C ILE A 14 17.05 26.91 -10.68
N SER A 15 17.97 27.08 -9.73
CA SER A 15 18.18 26.22 -8.58
C SER A 15 16.88 26.06 -7.78
N SER A 16 16.52 24.80 -7.51
CA SER A 16 15.20 24.38 -7.05
C SER A 16 15.11 24.16 -5.53
N GLU A 17 15.56 25.11 -4.70
CA GLU A 17 15.09 25.40 -3.31
C GLU A 17 16.01 26.41 -2.57
N PRO A 18 15.47 27.24 -1.66
CA PRO A 18 15.78 26.98 -0.25
C PRO A 18 14.56 27.01 0.71
N ASP A 19 14.71 26.21 1.76
CA ASP A 19 13.80 25.87 2.85
C ASP A 19 13.48 27.06 3.76
N PHE A 20 12.19 27.37 3.98
CA PHE A 20 11.74 28.25 5.06
C PHE A 20 10.63 27.56 5.86
N GLY A 21 11.02 27.10 7.04
CA GLY A 21 10.25 26.25 7.94
C GLY A 21 8.88 26.79 8.32
N LEU A 22 7.85 26.07 7.88
CA LEU A 22 6.54 25.91 8.54
C LEU A 22 5.96 24.54 8.17
N PHE A 23 6.83 23.53 8.16
CA PHE A 23 6.46 22.18 7.80
C PHE A 23 6.37 21.33 9.07
N ASP A 24 5.15 20.94 9.44
CA ASP A 24 4.96 19.65 10.09
C ASP A 24 5.33 18.54 9.06
N ARG A 25 6.64 18.32 8.87
CA ARG A 25 7.21 17.21 8.11
C ARG A 25 6.88 15.87 8.77
N SER A 26 6.32 15.86 9.99
CA SER A 26 6.23 14.66 10.83
C SER A 26 5.23 13.59 10.36
N ARG A 27 4.38 13.90 9.38
CA ARG A 27 3.27 13.00 8.97
C ARG A 27 3.28 12.53 7.52
N LYS A 28 4.10 13.10 6.63
CA LYS A 28 3.90 12.91 5.17
C LYS A 28 4.36 11.57 4.56
N LYS A 29 5.25 10.79 5.19
CA LYS A 29 5.73 9.49 4.66
C LYS A 29 6.03 8.42 5.75
N SER A 30 5.51 8.65 6.94
CA SER A 30 5.90 7.97 8.18
C SER A 30 5.52 6.49 8.23
N SER A 31 4.39 6.11 7.62
CA SER A 31 3.92 4.72 7.55
C SER A 31 4.65 3.89 6.49
N ARG A 32 5.06 4.51 5.37
CA ARG A 32 5.73 3.77 4.30
C ARG A 32 7.17 3.46 4.65
N SER A 33 7.96 4.46 5.07
CA SER A 33 9.32 4.19 5.52
C SER A 33 9.34 3.19 6.69
N LYS A 34 8.29 3.15 7.53
CA LYS A 34 8.15 2.10 8.54
C LYS A 34 7.96 0.69 7.94
N ALA A 35 7.13 0.55 6.91
CA ALA A 35 6.93 -0.72 6.22
C ALA A 35 8.19 -1.18 5.47
N ASP A 36 8.81 -0.29 4.70
CA ASP A 36 10.08 -0.58 3.99
C ASP A 36 11.17 -1.03 4.98
N LEU A 37 11.24 -0.40 6.17
CA LEU A 37 12.21 -0.79 7.20
C LEU A 37 11.98 -2.23 7.65
N PHE A 38 10.71 -2.60 7.86
CA PHE A 38 10.35 -3.93 8.32
C PHE A 38 10.74 -4.99 7.29
N GLU A 39 10.38 -4.76 6.02
CA GLU A 39 10.71 -5.62 4.89
C GLU A 39 12.23 -5.80 4.77
N LEU A 40 13.00 -4.71 4.72
CA LEU A 40 14.46 -4.75 4.60
C LEU A 40 15.16 -5.41 5.79
N LEU A 41 14.70 -5.13 7.02
CA LEU A 41 15.23 -5.79 8.21
C LEU A 41 14.97 -7.29 8.18
N LEU A 42 13.80 -7.73 7.73
CA LEU A 42 13.49 -9.14 7.57
C LEU A 42 14.38 -9.79 6.51
N VAL A 43 14.55 -9.16 5.35
CA VAL A 43 15.46 -9.65 4.29
C VAL A 43 16.89 -9.79 4.80
N LYS A 44 17.37 -8.82 5.59
CA LYS A 44 18.70 -8.91 6.23
C LYS A 44 18.82 -10.12 7.15
N GLU A 45 17.82 -10.36 8.01
CA GLU A 45 17.85 -11.52 8.92
C GLU A 45 17.70 -12.85 8.19
N LEU A 46 16.90 -12.92 7.12
CA LEU A 46 16.78 -14.12 6.28
C LEU A 46 18.08 -14.42 5.50
N ASN A 47 18.79 -13.39 5.03
CA ASN A 47 20.10 -13.57 4.40
C ASN A 47 21.13 -14.12 5.39
N LYS A 48 21.18 -13.58 6.62
CA LYS A 48 22.04 -14.13 7.69
C LYS A 48 21.72 -15.59 7.99
N TYR A 49 20.43 -15.91 8.16
CA TYR A 49 19.95 -17.26 8.40
C TYR A 49 20.38 -18.22 7.28
N SER A 50 20.32 -17.76 6.03
CA SER A 50 20.67 -18.55 4.84
C SER A 50 22.17 -18.50 4.48
N LYS A 51 23.01 -17.83 5.29
CA LYS A 51 24.44 -17.58 5.04
C LYS A 51 24.72 -16.90 3.69
N LEU A 52 23.85 -15.96 3.29
CA LEU A 52 23.98 -15.16 2.07
C LEU A 52 24.51 -13.75 2.36
N SER A 53 25.12 -13.14 1.35
CA SER A 53 25.69 -11.78 1.44
C SER A 53 24.61 -10.71 1.61
N CYS A 54 24.88 -9.72 2.48
CA CYS A 54 23.99 -8.60 2.77
C CYS A 54 24.51 -7.24 2.24
N LEU A 55 25.56 -7.23 1.41
CA LEU A 55 26.40 -6.05 1.17
C LEU A 55 25.60 -4.79 0.78
N ASN A 56 24.58 -4.89 -0.08
CA ASN A 56 23.81 -3.72 -0.54
C ASN A 56 22.64 -3.32 0.37
N LEU A 57 22.24 -4.15 1.34
CA LEU A 57 21.06 -3.90 2.19
C LEU A 57 21.37 -2.99 3.38
N ASN A 58 22.63 -2.99 3.86
CA ASN A 58 22.99 -2.27 5.09
C ASN A 58 22.90 -0.74 4.91
N ASP A 59 23.33 -0.23 3.76
CA ASP A 59 23.28 1.21 3.48
C ASP A 59 21.85 1.70 3.25
N GLU A 60 21.02 0.91 2.57
CA GLU A 60 19.59 1.20 2.43
C GLU A 60 18.88 1.28 3.78
N ILE A 61 19.10 0.29 4.66
CA ILE A 61 18.56 0.26 6.01
C ILE A 61 19.03 1.49 6.81
N LYS A 62 20.33 1.82 6.75
CA LYS A 62 20.91 2.97 7.45
C LYS A 62 20.27 4.29 6.99
N ASN A 63 20.15 4.49 5.68
CA ASN A 63 19.51 5.67 5.09
C ASN A 63 18.05 5.79 5.51
N LEU A 64 17.32 4.68 5.54
CA LEU A 64 15.92 4.65 5.91
C LEU A 64 15.71 4.89 7.41
N ILE A 65 16.59 4.34 8.26
CA ILE A 65 16.64 4.64 9.70
C ILE A 65 16.86 6.13 9.94
N ASN A 66 17.82 6.75 9.24
CA ASN A 66 18.10 8.19 9.38
C ASN A 66 16.87 9.03 9.00
N LYS A 67 16.18 8.68 7.92
CA LYS A 67 14.91 9.33 7.53
C LYS A 67 13.83 9.17 8.61
N ILE A 68 13.73 8.00 9.24
CA ILE A 68 12.72 7.74 10.27
C ILE A 68 13.05 8.47 11.59
N LYS A 69 14.33 8.64 11.93
CA LYS A 69 14.75 9.35 13.14
C LYS A 69 14.34 10.82 13.17
N LEU A 70 14.09 11.43 12.01
CA LEU A 70 13.60 12.81 11.89
C LEU A 70 12.17 13.00 12.45
N PHE A 71 11.43 11.92 12.72
CA PHE A 71 10.11 11.97 13.32
C PHE A 71 10.19 11.96 14.85
N LYS A 72 9.27 12.69 15.53
CA LYS A 72 9.18 12.73 17.00
C LYS A 72 9.15 11.35 17.67
N ASP A 73 8.50 10.36 17.04
CA ASP A 73 8.40 8.98 17.50
C ASP A 73 9.27 8.00 16.68
N GLY A 74 10.26 8.51 15.94
CA GLY A 74 11.11 7.76 15.02
C GLY A 74 11.85 6.60 15.67
N SER A 75 12.53 6.87 16.79
CA SER A 75 13.26 5.87 17.57
C SER A 75 12.35 4.73 18.05
N THR A 76 11.15 5.07 18.54
CA THR A 76 10.15 4.08 18.96
C THR A 76 9.69 3.21 17.79
N ARG A 77 9.47 3.80 16.61
CA ARG A 77 9.08 3.06 15.40
C ARG A 77 10.16 2.11 14.92
N ILE A 78 11.43 2.52 14.96
CA ILE A 78 12.57 1.66 14.60
C ILE A 78 12.66 0.47 15.57
N LYS A 79 12.57 0.72 16.88
CA LYS A 79 12.55 -0.35 17.90
C LYS A 79 11.37 -1.30 17.68
N GLU A 80 10.19 -0.77 17.37
CA GLU A 80 8.97 -1.54 17.06
C GLU A 80 9.18 -2.48 15.85
N GLN A 81 9.84 -2.01 14.77
CA GLN A 81 10.09 -2.86 13.60
C GLN A 81 11.10 -3.96 13.88
N ASN A 82 12.21 -3.63 14.54
CA ASN A 82 13.20 -4.64 14.94
C ASN A 82 12.59 -5.74 15.82
N LYS A 83 11.79 -5.35 16.82
CA LYS A 83 11.09 -6.31 17.69
C LYS A 83 10.17 -7.23 16.89
N ARG A 84 9.45 -6.68 15.91
CA ARG A 84 8.52 -7.45 15.08
C ARG A 84 9.19 -8.42 14.13
N VAL A 85 10.33 -8.04 13.54
CA VAL A 85 11.14 -8.97 12.74
C VAL A 85 11.58 -10.16 13.59
N ARG A 86 12.07 -9.91 14.81
CA ARG A 86 12.46 -11.00 15.74
C ARG A 86 11.31 -11.95 16.10
N LEU A 87 10.09 -11.42 16.22
CA LEU A 87 8.91 -12.23 16.51
C LEU A 87 8.42 -13.04 15.30
N LEU A 88 8.57 -12.50 14.08
CA LEU A 88 8.12 -13.15 12.84
C LEU A 88 9.13 -14.18 12.32
N LEU A 89 10.43 -13.90 12.46
CA LEU A 89 11.50 -14.68 11.85
C LEU A 89 11.43 -16.19 12.16
N PRO A 90 11.21 -16.66 13.41
CA PRO A 90 11.18 -18.10 13.71
C PRO A 90 10.08 -18.87 12.96
N TYR A 91 8.95 -18.21 12.68
CA TYR A 91 7.84 -18.82 11.96
C TYR A 91 8.13 -18.92 10.47
N ILE A 92 8.71 -17.88 9.88
CA ILE A 92 9.13 -17.91 8.48
C ILE A 92 10.22 -18.96 8.28
N THR A 93 11.26 -18.98 9.12
CA THR A 93 12.35 -19.97 8.97
C THR A 93 11.86 -21.40 9.16
N LYS A 94 10.88 -21.64 10.04
CA LYS A 94 10.22 -22.94 10.15
C LYS A 94 9.56 -23.38 8.85
N GLU A 95 8.83 -22.48 8.16
CA GLU A 95 8.24 -22.81 6.86
C GLU A 95 9.30 -22.98 5.76
N LEU A 96 10.34 -22.16 5.76
CA LEU A 96 11.45 -22.28 4.80
C LEU A 96 12.21 -23.59 4.96
N ASN A 97 12.43 -24.06 6.20
CA ASN A 97 13.06 -25.36 6.47
C ASN A 97 12.32 -26.52 5.81
N LYS A 98 10.99 -26.51 5.80
CA LYS A 98 10.18 -27.54 5.11
C LYS A 98 10.40 -27.54 3.60
N LEU A 99 10.68 -26.37 3.03
CA LEU A 99 10.99 -26.25 1.61
C LEU A 99 12.45 -26.58 1.32
N ILE A 100 13.37 -26.28 2.23
CA ILE A 100 14.79 -26.62 2.04
C ILE A 100 14.99 -28.14 1.88
N THR A 101 14.21 -28.96 2.57
CA THR A 101 14.29 -30.43 2.46
C THR A 101 13.87 -30.96 1.08
N THR A 102 13.05 -30.21 0.35
CA THR A 102 12.46 -30.64 -0.94
C THR A 102 13.03 -29.89 -2.13
N GLU A 103 13.39 -28.62 -1.95
CA GLU A 103 13.83 -27.68 -3.00
C GLU A 103 15.33 -27.37 -2.93
N GLY A 104 16.02 -27.92 -1.93
CA GLY A 104 17.42 -27.64 -1.65
C GLY A 104 17.65 -26.31 -0.94
N LYS A 105 18.92 -25.92 -0.75
CA LYS A 105 19.26 -24.69 -0.01
C LYS A 105 18.74 -23.42 -0.69
N ILE A 106 18.51 -22.37 0.09
CA ILE A 106 18.23 -21.02 -0.43
C ILE A 106 19.51 -20.46 -1.06
N ILE A 107 19.41 -19.96 -2.28
CA ILE A 107 20.55 -19.41 -3.03
C ILE A 107 20.44 -17.90 -3.28
N LYS A 108 19.23 -17.33 -3.18
CA LYS A 108 19.01 -15.89 -3.37
C LYS A 108 17.78 -15.43 -2.59
N ILE A 109 17.89 -14.25 -1.99
CA ILE A 109 16.76 -13.54 -1.38
C ILE A 109 16.76 -12.12 -1.92
N VAL A 110 15.65 -11.70 -2.51
CA VAL A 110 15.51 -10.39 -3.15
C VAL A 110 14.41 -9.62 -2.47
N TRP A 111 14.71 -8.42 -1.99
CA TRP A 111 13.66 -7.47 -1.64
C TRP A 111 13.09 -6.89 -2.92
N ILE A 112 11.83 -7.19 -3.20
CA ILE A 112 11.06 -6.64 -4.33
C ILE A 112 10.43 -5.31 -3.91
N GLY A 113 10.04 -5.23 -2.63
CA GLY A 113 9.39 -4.08 -2.05
C GLY A 113 8.18 -3.64 -2.87
N ARG A 114 8.27 -2.47 -3.52
CA ARG A 114 7.15 -1.80 -4.20
C ARG A 114 7.15 -1.93 -5.71
N ASP A 115 7.94 -2.84 -6.26
CA ASP A 115 7.90 -3.16 -7.69
C ASP A 115 6.53 -3.68 -8.15
N TRP A 116 5.54 -3.87 -7.24
CA TRP A 116 4.12 -4.07 -7.55
C TRP A 116 3.52 -3.08 -8.55
N GLN A 117 3.90 -1.78 -8.52
CA GLN A 117 3.36 -0.81 -9.49
C GLN A 117 3.71 -1.18 -10.95
N THR A 118 4.81 -1.91 -11.11
CA THR A 118 5.38 -2.32 -12.40
C THR A 118 5.11 -3.80 -12.71
N HIS A 119 5.15 -4.67 -11.69
CA HIS A 119 5.17 -6.14 -11.83
C HIS A 119 3.91 -6.87 -11.35
N LYS A 120 2.93 -6.16 -10.76
CA LYS A 120 1.64 -6.73 -10.30
C LYS A 120 1.73 -7.91 -9.30
N THR A 121 2.80 -8.02 -8.50
CA THR A 121 2.98 -9.06 -7.44
C THR A 121 2.66 -8.59 -6.01
N LEU A 122 1.97 -9.40 -5.19
CA LEU A 122 1.78 -9.15 -3.74
C LEU A 122 3.01 -9.56 -2.90
N ALA A 123 4.02 -10.19 -3.50
CA ALA A 123 5.27 -10.50 -2.83
C ALA A 123 6.10 -9.22 -2.58
N ASP A 124 6.54 -9.05 -1.34
CA ASP A 124 7.53 -8.02 -0.97
C ASP A 124 8.96 -8.57 -1.04
N ILE A 125 9.11 -9.90 -0.92
CA ILE A 125 10.38 -10.63 -0.89
C ILE A 125 10.25 -11.87 -1.76
N ASP A 126 11.22 -12.11 -2.65
CA ASP A 126 11.37 -13.37 -3.36
C ASP A 126 12.50 -14.21 -2.77
N ILE A 127 12.26 -15.50 -2.63
CA ILE A 127 13.25 -16.48 -2.20
C ILE A 127 13.41 -17.53 -3.30
N LYS A 128 14.65 -17.67 -3.79
CA LYS A 128 15.03 -18.67 -4.77
C LYS A 128 15.78 -19.82 -4.11
N PHE A 129 15.33 -21.03 -4.38
CA PHE A 129 15.95 -22.28 -3.93
C PHE A 129 16.88 -22.87 -5.00
N LEU A 130 17.72 -23.81 -4.60
CA LEU A 130 18.67 -24.49 -5.48
C LEU A 130 17.98 -25.23 -6.64
N SER A 131 16.79 -25.81 -6.40
CA SER A 131 15.95 -26.43 -7.43
C SER A 131 15.52 -25.47 -8.54
N GLY A 132 15.70 -24.16 -8.33
CA GLY A 132 15.22 -23.11 -9.23
C GLY A 132 13.85 -22.57 -8.84
N LYS A 133 13.13 -23.24 -7.92
CA LYS A 133 11.83 -22.76 -7.42
C LYS A 133 11.96 -21.39 -6.76
N ILE A 134 10.97 -20.54 -7.01
CA ILE A 134 10.82 -19.23 -6.39
C ILE A 134 9.52 -19.24 -5.59
N ILE A 135 9.58 -18.72 -4.37
CA ILE A 135 8.40 -18.39 -3.57
C ILE A 135 8.41 -16.90 -3.27
N GLY A 136 7.23 -16.30 -3.24
CA GLY A 136 7.04 -14.96 -2.73
C GLY A 136 6.73 -14.97 -1.24
N ILE A 137 7.11 -13.91 -0.53
CA ILE A 137 6.62 -13.60 0.81
C ILE A 137 5.97 -12.22 0.78
N SER A 138 4.67 -12.17 1.12
CA SER A 138 3.96 -10.92 1.41
C SER A 138 4.02 -10.65 2.90
N THR A 139 4.49 -9.48 3.30
CA THR A 139 4.85 -9.16 4.69
C THR A 139 4.05 -7.98 5.22
N LYS A 140 3.53 -8.09 6.45
CA LYS A 140 2.80 -6.98 7.08
C LYS A 140 3.14 -6.84 8.55
N SER A 141 3.25 -5.59 8.99
CA SER A 141 3.60 -5.22 10.36
C SER A 141 2.59 -4.19 10.88
N THR A 142 1.58 -4.66 11.62
CA THR A 142 0.48 -3.84 12.12
C THR A 142 0.49 -3.78 13.65
N ARG A 143 -0.02 -2.67 14.21
CA ARG A 143 -0.22 -2.56 15.67
C ARG A 143 -1.43 -3.38 16.11
N SER A 144 -2.46 -3.41 15.29
CA SER A 144 -3.70 -4.15 15.47
C SER A 144 -4.29 -4.53 14.11
N GLY A 145 -5.11 -5.58 14.09
CA GLY A 145 -5.78 -6.09 12.89
C GLY A 145 -4.84 -6.82 11.92
N LYS A 146 -5.42 -7.52 10.96
CA LYS A 146 -4.70 -8.36 10.00
C LYS A 146 -4.01 -7.58 8.86
N GLY A 147 -4.29 -6.28 8.75
CA GLY A 147 -3.82 -5.44 7.65
C GLY A 147 -4.59 -5.70 6.34
N THR A 148 -4.40 -4.82 5.36
CA THR A 148 -5.05 -4.94 4.05
C THR A 148 -4.41 -6.06 3.24
N GLN A 149 -5.22 -6.96 2.67
CA GLN A 149 -4.76 -7.96 1.71
C GLN A 149 -4.34 -7.33 0.40
N LYS A 150 -5.23 -6.55 -0.21
CA LYS A 150 -4.97 -5.87 -1.48
C LYS A 150 -5.64 -4.50 -1.52
N ASN A 151 -4.96 -3.51 -2.10
CA ASN A 151 -5.58 -2.25 -2.49
C ASN A 151 -5.96 -2.36 -3.97
N ILE A 152 -7.24 -2.22 -4.26
CA ILE A 152 -7.82 -2.34 -5.61
C ILE A 152 -8.06 -0.92 -6.13
N GLY A 153 -7.26 -0.49 -7.09
CA GLY A 153 -7.41 0.83 -7.71
C GLY A 153 -8.61 0.86 -8.68
N LEU A 154 -9.09 2.07 -9.00
CA LEU A 154 -10.24 2.26 -9.90
C LEU A 154 -10.09 1.55 -11.25
N LYS A 155 -8.87 1.54 -11.83
CA LYS A 155 -8.61 0.83 -13.10
C LYS A 155 -8.93 -0.67 -12.99
N GLU A 156 -8.56 -1.30 -11.90
CA GLU A 156 -8.84 -2.73 -11.69
C GLU A 156 -10.31 -2.96 -11.31
N LEU A 157 -10.93 -2.05 -10.56
CA LEU A 157 -12.38 -2.12 -10.29
C LEU A 157 -13.20 -2.01 -11.58
N LYS A 158 -12.82 -1.13 -12.50
CA LYS A 158 -13.41 -1.09 -13.85
C LYS A 158 -13.22 -2.41 -14.59
N LYS A 159 -11.99 -2.94 -14.58
CA LYS A 159 -11.66 -4.18 -15.30
C LYS A 159 -12.45 -5.38 -14.78
N TYR A 160 -12.51 -5.58 -13.47
CA TYR A 160 -13.10 -6.78 -12.86
C TYR A 160 -14.59 -6.64 -12.54
N LEU A 161 -15.04 -5.46 -12.10
CA LEU A 161 -16.44 -5.23 -11.71
C LEU A 161 -17.24 -4.42 -12.74
N GLY A 162 -16.58 -3.68 -13.63
CA GLY A 162 -17.27 -2.70 -14.48
C GLY A 162 -17.64 -1.40 -13.74
N LEU A 163 -17.06 -1.15 -12.56
CA LEU A 163 -17.37 0.05 -11.77
C LEU A 163 -16.83 1.31 -12.45
N ASN A 164 -17.71 2.11 -13.07
CA ASN A 164 -17.36 3.40 -13.63
C ASN A 164 -17.94 4.54 -12.79
N ILE A 165 -17.08 5.28 -12.10
CA ILE A 165 -17.46 6.43 -11.25
C ILE A 165 -16.61 7.68 -11.58
N ASP A 166 -16.13 7.78 -12.82
CA ASP A 166 -15.20 8.85 -13.24
C ASP A 166 -15.83 10.23 -13.15
N GLU A 167 -17.09 10.33 -13.58
CA GLU A 167 -17.83 11.59 -13.61
C GLU A 167 -18.07 12.09 -12.19
N GLU A 168 -18.50 11.21 -11.28
CA GLU A 168 -18.72 11.53 -9.88
C GLU A 168 -17.41 11.87 -9.16
N LEU A 169 -16.31 11.21 -9.49
CA LEU A 169 -14.97 11.58 -9.01
C LEU A 169 -14.54 12.96 -9.50
N LEU A 170 -14.87 13.33 -10.75
CA LEU A 170 -14.56 14.64 -11.31
C LEU A 170 -15.42 15.73 -10.67
N GLU A 171 -16.73 15.49 -10.54
CA GLU A 171 -17.67 16.39 -9.89
C GLU A 171 -17.27 16.64 -8.43
N MET A 172 -16.95 15.57 -7.69
CA MET A 172 -16.44 15.66 -6.31
C MET A 172 -15.19 16.55 -6.23
N LYS A 173 -14.23 16.40 -7.16
CA LYS A 173 -13.02 17.23 -7.19
C LYS A 173 -13.36 18.71 -7.41
N ASN A 174 -14.25 19.01 -8.35
CA ASN A 174 -14.68 20.37 -8.65
C ASN A 174 -15.37 21.03 -7.45
N LYS A 175 -16.27 20.29 -6.78
CA LYS A 175 -16.91 20.72 -5.53
C LYS A 175 -15.91 21.01 -4.43
N ILE A 176 -14.92 20.14 -4.23
CA ILE A 176 -13.84 20.37 -3.25
C ILE A 176 -13.04 21.63 -3.58
N ILE A 177 -12.61 21.80 -4.84
CA ILE A 177 -11.83 22.97 -5.27
C ILE A 177 -12.61 24.27 -5.01
N SER A 178 -13.88 24.30 -5.43
CA SER A 178 -14.76 25.45 -5.20
C SER A 178 -14.92 25.75 -3.71
N LYS A 179 -15.23 24.73 -2.90
CA LYS A 179 -15.45 24.89 -1.46
C LYS A 179 -14.19 25.36 -0.73
N VAL A 180 -13.01 24.84 -1.09
CA VAL A 180 -11.71 25.29 -0.54
C VAL A 180 -11.44 26.73 -0.95
N SER A 181 -11.69 27.08 -2.22
CA SER A 181 -11.47 28.44 -2.74
C SER A 181 -12.31 29.50 -2.03
N ALA A 182 -13.51 29.14 -1.57
CA ALA A 182 -14.42 30.04 -0.88
C ALA A 182 -14.06 30.30 0.60
N GLN A 183 -13.06 29.59 1.17
CA GLN A 183 -12.78 29.69 2.61
C GLN A 183 -12.05 30.98 3.01
N ASN A 184 -10.99 31.36 2.28
CA ASN A 184 -10.23 32.60 2.49
C ASN A 184 -9.24 32.85 1.34
N LYS A 185 -8.59 34.02 1.34
CA LYS A 185 -7.62 34.43 0.29
C LYS A 185 -6.48 33.42 0.10
N TYR A 186 -5.91 32.87 1.17
CA TYR A 186 -4.81 31.89 1.06
C TYR A 186 -5.27 30.56 0.45
N LEU A 187 -6.44 30.07 0.86
CA LEU A 187 -7.00 28.84 0.33
C LEU A 187 -7.51 28.98 -1.11
N LYS A 188 -7.95 30.19 -1.51
CA LYS A 188 -8.22 30.55 -2.90
C LYS A 188 -6.98 30.38 -3.78
N GLU A 189 -5.83 30.90 -3.35
CA GLU A 189 -4.57 30.72 -4.09
C GLU A 189 -4.09 29.28 -4.15
N ILE A 190 -4.34 28.49 -3.08
CA ILE A 190 -4.04 27.05 -3.09
C ILE A 190 -4.98 26.30 -4.05
N ALA A 191 -6.27 26.64 -4.06
CA ALA A 191 -7.28 25.98 -4.89
C ALA A 191 -7.06 26.23 -6.39
N LYS A 192 -6.63 27.44 -6.79
CA LYS A 192 -6.22 27.77 -8.16
C LYS A 192 -5.13 26.83 -8.71
N LYS A 193 -4.24 26.34 -7.84
CA LYS A 193 -3.18 25.38 -8.20
C LYS A 193 -3.67 23.93 -8.28
N GLY A 194 -4.95 23.68 -8.00
CA GLY A 194 -5.62 22.40 -8.18
C GLY A 194 -5.50 21.41 -7.01
N ILE A 195 -6.13 20.24 -7.20
CA ILE A 195 -6.35 19.24 -6.14
C ILE A 195 -5.05 18.71 -5.51
N THR A 196 -3.96 18.63 -6.28
CA THR A 196 -2.65 18.19 -5.79
C THR A 196 -2.08 19.18 -4.76
N PHE A 197 -2.25 20.48 -4.98
CA PHE A 197 -1.81 21.51 -4.03
C PHE A 197 -2.71 21.56 -2.79
N ILE A 198 -4.02 21.41 -2.97
CA ILE A 198 -4.97 21.23 -1.86
C ILE A 198 -4.53 20.06 -0.96
N LYS A 199 -4.28 18.87 -1.56
CA LYS A 199 -3.80 17.68 -0.85
C LYS A 199 -2.48 17.92 -0.10
N LYS A 200 -1.52 18.63 -0.71
CA LYS A 200 -0.23 18.94 -0.09
C LYS A 200 -0.37 19.83 1.16
N ASN A 201 -1.41 20.66 1.21
CA ASN A 201 -1.63 21.68 2.24
C ASN A 201 -2.63 21.28 3.33
N LYS A 202 -3.26 20.10 3.25
CA LYS A 202 -4.29 19.64 4.20
C LYS A 202 -3.87 19.63 5.68
N TYR A 203 -2.58 19.51 5.98
CA TYR A 203 -2.06 19.52 7.35
C TYR A 203 -1.89 20.94 7.89
N ARG A 204 -1.53 21.89 7.01
CA ARG A 204 -1.43 23.31 7.36
C ARG A 204 -2.81 23.94 7.53
N PHE A 205 -3.80 23.44 6.77
CA PHE A 205 -5.17 23.92 6.80
C PHE A 205 -6.15 22.76 7.04
N PRO A 206 -6.45 22.42 8.30
CA PRO A 206 -7.32 21.28 8.65
C PRO A 206 -8.72 21.31 8.01
N ILE A 207 -9.22 22.50 7.66
CA ILE A 207 -10.49 22.66 6.93
C ILE A 207 -10.51 21.90 5.59
N ILE A 208 -9.36 21.76 4.91
CA ILE A 208 -9.24 20.97 3.67
C ILE A 208 -9.59 19.49 3.92
N GLU A 209 -9.18 18.94 5.06
CA GLU A 209 -9.54 17.57 5.42
C GLU A 209 -11.03 17.42 5.69
N LYS A 210 -11.65 18.39 6.39
CA LYS A 210 -13.09 18.42 6.63
C LYS A 210 -13.88 18.45 5.32
N ILE A 211 -13.54 19.37 4.42
CA ILE A 211 -14.15 19.50 3.09
C ILE A 211 -13.96 18.21 2.28
N GLY A 212 -12.75 17.65 2.27
CA GLY A 212 -12.52 16.43 1.52
C GLY A 212 -13.23 15.19 2.07
N LYS A 213 -13.58 15.16 3.36
CA LYS A 213 -14.46 14.13 3.95
C LYS A 213 -15.91 14.36 3.58
N GLU A 214 -16.39 15.60 3.64
CA GLU A 214 -17.75 16.01 3.27
C GLU A 214 -18.14 15.46 1.88
N TYR A 215 -17.30 15.69 0.87
CA TYR A 215 -17.59 15.21 -0.49
C TYR A 215 -17.13 13.76 -0.76
N GLY A 216 -16.17 13.24 0.01
CA GLY A 216 -15.67 11.88 -0.18
C GLY A 216 -16.61 10.79 0.34
N VAL A 217 -17.31 11.04 1.45
CA VAL A 217 -18.17 10.02 2.08
C VAL A 217 -19.37 9.62 1.21
N PRO A 218 -20.11 10.55 0.58
CA PRO A 218 -21.19 10.18 -0.35
C PRO A 218 -20.70 9.32 -1.51
N LEU A 219 -19.51 9.62 -2.05
CA LEU A 219 -18.95 8.84 -3.15
C LEU A 219 -18.54 7.42 -2.72
N GLN A 220 -18.05 7.27 -1.48
CA GLN A 220 -17.77 5.95 -0.91
C GLN A 220 -19.06 5.12 -0.80
N GLN A 221 -20.15 5.73 -0.34
CA GLN A 221 -21.46 5.08 -0.23
C GLN A 221 -22.01 4.64 -1.59
N LEU A 222 -21.91 5.52 -2.59
CA LEU A 222 -22.30 5.20 -3.97
C LEU A 222 -21.50 3.99 -4.49
N ALA A 223 -20.18 4.04 -4.33
CA ALA A 223 -19.30 2.98 -4.81
C ALA A 223 -19.55 1.63 -4.09
N VAL A 224 -19.87 1.62 -2.79
CA VAL A 224 -20.29 0.37 -2.12
C VAL A 224 -21.51 -0.23 -2.83
N LYS A 225 -22.57 0.57 -3.01
CA LYS A 225 -23.81 0.11 -3.62
C LYS A 225 -23.60 -0.42 -5.03
N GLU A 226 -22.86 0.32 -5.86
CA GLU A 226 -22.58 -0.09 -7.22
C GLU A 226 -21.65 -1.32 -7.27
N SER A 227 -20.60 -1.39 -6.44
CA SER A 227 -19.72 -2.57 -6.39
C SER A 227 -20.47 -3.84 -5.98
N VAL A 228 -21.37 -3.78 -4.98
CA VAL A 228 -22.19 -4.92 -4.56
C VAL A 228 -23.10 -5.38 -5.69
N LYS A 229 -23.84 -4.44 -6.30
CA LYS A 229 -24.76 -4.70 -7.41
C LYS A 229 -24.03 -5.27 -8.62
N LEU A 230 -22.90 -4.68 -9.00
CA LEU A 230 -22.09 -5.12 -10.13
C LEU A 230 -21.50 -6.50 -9.89
N PHE A 231 -20.88 -6.73 -8.73
CA PHE A 231 -20.33 -8.03 -8.38
C PHE A 231 -21.40 -9.13 -8.44
N ASN A 232 -22.58 -8.89 -7.88
CA ASN A 232 -23.65 -9.88 -7.85
C ASN A 232 -24.21 -10.23 -9.25
N LYS A 233 -24.11 -9.31 -10.22
CA LYS A 233 -24.49 -9.52 -11.62
C LYS A 233 -23.42 -10.25 -12.45
N LEU A 234 -22.19 -10.37 -11.96
CA LEU A 234 -21.13 -11.10 -12.66
C LEU A 234 -21.45 -12.59 -12.76
N THR A 235 -20.98 -13.22 -13.84
CA THR A 235 -20.95 -14.68 -13.94
C THR A 235 -20.03 -15.26 -12.86
N PHE A 236 -20.23 -16.52 -12.51
CA PHE A 236 -19.40 -17.22 -11.53
C PHE A 236 -17.89 -17.11 -11.86
N GLU A 237 -17.52 -17.36 -13.11
CA GLU A 237 -16.12 -17.24 -13.56
C GLU A 237 -15.52 -15.85 -13.36
N LYS A 238 -16.29 -14.78 -13.59
CA LYS A 238 -15.83 -13.40 -13.36
C LYS A 238 -15.71 -13.08 -11.87
N LYS A 239 -16.64 -13.57 -11.04
CA LYS A 239 -16.54 -13.45 -9.57
C LYS A 239 -15.29 -14.15 -9.06
N LYS A 240 -15.07 -15.40 -9.50
CA LYS A 240 -13.89 -16.20 -9.16
C LYS A 240 -12.61 -15.51 -9.61
N ALA A 241 -12.54 -14.97 -10.83
CA ALA A 241 -11.40 -14.21 -11.30
C ALA A 241 -11.10 -12.97 -10.43
N PHE A 242 -12.12 -12.22 -10.02
CA PHE A 242 -11.94 -11.06 -9.13
C PHE A 242 -11.41 -11.47 -7.74
N ILE A 243 -11.97 -12.53 -7.16
CA ILE A 243 -11.50 -13.07 -5.87
C ILE A 243 -10.05 -13.57 -6.02
N ASN A 244 -9.74 -14.29 -7.10
CA ASN A 244 -8.40 -14.79 -7.36
C ASN A 244 -7.38 -13.66 -7.49
N PHE A 245 -7.76 -12.58 -8.16
CA PHE A 245 -6.97 -11.36 -8.22
C PHE A 245 -6.74 -10.76 -6.81
N ILE A 246 -7.76 -10.71 -5.95
CA ILE A 246 -7.62 -10.20 -4.57
C ILE A 246 -6.66 -11.08 -3.74
N LEU A 247 -6.81 -12.40 -3.85
CA LEU A 247 -6.07 -13.38 -3.05
C LEU A 247 -4.64 -13.64 -3.55
N GLY A 248 -4.28 -13.14 -4.73
CA GLY A 248 -2.94 -13.32 -5.31
C GLY A 248 -2.75 -14.68 -5.98
N PHE A 249 -3.81 -15.25 -6.54
CA PHE A 249 -3.74 -16.49 -7.32
C PHE A 249 -3.28 -16.29 -8.76
N GLU A 250 -3.27 -15.05 -9.24
CA GLU A 250 -2.66 -14.70 -10.54
C GLU A 250 -1.11 -14.60 -10.46
N GLU A 251 -0.51 -14.84 -9.29
CA GLU A 251 0.94 -14.77 -9.11
C GLU A 251 1.66 -16.02 -9.66
N LYS A 252 2.84 -15.80 -10.23
CA LYS A 252 3.69 -16.86 -10.79
C LYS A 252 4.41 -17.64 -9.67
N GLY A 253 3.66 -18.29 -8.78
CA GLY A 253 4.20 -19.21 -7.78
C GLY A 253 3.52 -19.15 -6.40
N PRO A 254 3.97 -19.99 -5.45
CA PRO A 254 3.47 -19.99 -4.08
C PRO A 254 3.80 -18.67 -3.37
N LEU A 255 2.81 -18.09 -2.69
CA LEU A 255 2.95 -16.88 -1.88
C LEU A 255 2.70 -17.18 -0.42
N LEU A 256 3.72 -16.99 0.42
CA LEU A 256 3.58 -17.03 1.88
C LEU A 256 3.16 -15.65 2.38
N ASN A 257 1.96 -15.54 2.92
CA ASN A 257 1.53 -14.33 3.60
C ASN A 257 1.96 -14.42 5.07
N ALA A 258 2.86 -13.54 5.48
CA ALA A 258 3.45 -13.51 6.82
C ALA A 258 3.19 -12.15 7.46
N PHE A 259 2.38 -12.10 8.51
CA PHE A 259 2.11 -10.84 9.18
C PHE A 259 2.15 -10.94 10.69
N ILE A 260 2.46 -9.80 11.31
CA ILE A 260 2.48 -9.62 12.75
C ILE A 260 1.53 -8.50 13.14
N SER A 261 0.57 -8.85 14.00
CA SER A 261 -0.41 -7.95 14.59
C SER A 261 -0.18 -7.84 16.09
N GLY A 262 0.41 -6.74 16.51
CA GLY A 262 0.80 -6.57 17.91
C GLY A 262 1.91 -7.55 18.30
N LYS A 263 1.56 -8.59 19.08
CA LYS A 263 2.45 -9.69 19.48
C LYS A 263 2.14 -11.01 18.76
N THR A 264 1.06 -11.07 18.00
CA THR A 264 0.59 -12.30 17.35
C THR A 264 1.14 -12.40 15.94
N THR A 265 1.72 -13.55 15.63
CA THR A 265 2.24 -13.89 14.30
C THR A 265 1.24 -14.77 13.57
N HIS A 266 1.02 -14.48 12.29
CA HIS A 266 0.09 -15.21 11.43
C HIS A 266 0.77 -15.51 10.10
N LEU A 267 0.74 -16.79 9.70
CA LEU A 267 1.26 -17.26 8.42
C LEU A 267 0.19 -18.10 7.73
N TYR A 268 0.02 -17.88 6.42
CA TYR A 268 -0.76 -18.76 5.57
C TYR A 268 -0.23 -18.70 4.14
N TRP A 269 -0.40 -19.79 3.41
CA TRP A 269 -0.09 -19.82 1.99
C TRP A 269 -1.29 -19.34 1.18
N ASN A 270 -1.07 -18.60 0.10
CA ASN A 270 -2.17 -18.23 -0.80
C ASN A 270 -2.93 -19.50 -1.23
N ILE A 271 -2.22 -20.57 -1.62
CA ILE A 271 -2.82 -21.83 -2.09
C ILE A 271 -3.83 -22.43 -1.10
N SER A 272 -3.65 -22.23 0.22
CA SER A 272 -4.62 -22.71 1.21
C SER A 272 -5.93 -21.92 1.22
N LEU A 273 -5.98 -20.75 0.59
CA LEU A 273 -7.20 -19.94 0.46
C LEU A 273 -8.08 -20.38 -0.72
N THR A 274 -7.60 -21.27 -1.60
CA THR A 274 -8.38 -21.73 -2.76
C THR A 274 -9.66 -22.44 -2.32
N SER A 275 -9.59 -23.17 -1.20
CA SER A 275 -10.71 -23.85 -0.57
C SER A 275 -11.78 -22.90 0.00
N LEU A 276 -11.48 -21.61 0.15
CA LEU A 276 -12.47 -20.61 0.58
C LEU A 276 -13.42 -20.23 -0.55
N VAL A 277 -13.06 -20.48 -1.82
CA VAL A 277 -13.84 -20.11 -2.99
C VAL A 277 -14.72 -21.28 -3.39
N GLY A 278 -15.96 -21.28 -2.90
CA GLY A 278 -16.98 -22.26 -3.23
C GLY A 278 -17.79 -21.86 -4.46
N ASP A 279 -18.89 -22.58 -4.68
CA ASP A 279 -19.70 -22.47 -5.89
C ASP A 279 -20.70 -21.30 -5.86
N ASP A 280 -21.10 -20.82 -4.67
CA ASP A 280 -21.95 -19.65 -4.53
C ASP A 280 -21.16 -18.45 -3.99
N LEU A 281 -20.94 -17.46 -4.86
CA LEU A 281 -20.24 -16.22 -4.54
C LEU A 281 -21.20 -15.02 -4.59
N LYS A 282 -21.31 -14.29 -3.47
CA LYS A 282 -22.20 -13.13 -3.33
C LYS A 282 -21.53 -11.98 -2.60
N ALA A 283 -21.76 -10.76 -3.05
CA ALA A 283 -21.45 -9.55 -2.30
C ALA A 283 -22.64 -9.19 -1.39
N VAL A 284 -22.36 -8.88 -0.13
CA VAL A 284 -23.33 -8.52 0.90
C VAL A 284 -22.96 -7.16 1.47
N ASP A 285 -23.87 -6.20 1.40
CA ASP A 285 -23.66 -4.85 1.93
C ASP A 285 -23.46 -4.90 3.47
N GLU A 286 -22.41 -4.24 3.98
CA GLU A 286 -22.13 -4.09 5.42
C GLU A 286 -22.48 -2.66 5.90
N GLY A 287 -22.98 -1.81 5.00
CA GLY A 287 -23.37 -0.44 5.24
C GLY A 287 -22.48 0.57 4.49
N SER A 288 -22.45 1.80 4.99
CA SER A 288 -22.03 2.97 4.21
C SER A 288 -20.60 2.98 3.63
N ARG A 289 -19.69 2.10 4.06
CA ARG A 289 -18.26 2.15 3.67
C ARG A 289 -17.63 0.80 3.35
N GLY A 290 -18.42 -0.27 3.31
CA GLY A 290 -17.88 -1.59 3.02
C GLY A 290 -18.95 -2.62 2.75
N TYR A 291 -18.49 -3.74 2.21
CA TYR A 291 -19.29 -4.91 1.90
C TYR A 291 -18.44 -6.16 2.11
N TYR A 292 -19.08 -7.31 2.26
CA TYR A 292 -18.42 -8.61 2.29
C TYR A 292 -18.60 -9.32 0.96
N ILE A 293 -17.64 -10.16 0.61
CA ILE A 293 -17.83 -11.25 -0.33
C ILE A 293 -18.00 -12.52 0.49
N ALA A 294 -19.13 -13.18 0.33
CA ALA A 294 -19.47 -14.44 0.92
C ALA A 294 -19.32 -15.58 -0.09
N SER A 295 -18.90 -16.73 0.41
CA SER A 295 -18.76 -17.99 -0.30
C SER A 295 -19.58 -19.04 0.44
N ASN A 296 -20.59 -19.61 -0.21
CA ASN A 296 -21.54 -20.55 0.39
C ASN A 296 -22.11 -20.02 1.73
N GLY A 297 -22.50 -18.74 1.75
CA GLY A 297 -23.06 -18.07 2.94
C GLY A 297 -22.04 -17.66 4.00
N LYS A 298 -20.74 -17.97 3.85
CA LYS A 298 -19.68 -17.58 4.80
C LYS A 298 -18.89 -16.39 4.26
N ASN A 299 -18.71 -15.35 5.08
CA ASN A 299 -17.88 -14.19 4.71
C ASN A 299 -16.41 -14.61 4.58
N ILE A 300 -15.81 -14.39 3.41
CA ILE A 300 -14.43 -14.75 3.12
C ILE A 300 -13.52 -13.53 2.88
N ILE A 301 -14.09 -12.42 2.40
CA ILE A 301 -13.36 -11.16 2.17
C ILE A 301 -14.22 -10.01 2.64
N ARG A 302 -13.63 -9.09 3.40
CA ARG A 302 -14.21 -7.78 3.68
C ARG A 302 -13.61 -6.75 2.72
N ILE A 303 -14.45 -5.97 2.06
CA ILE A 303 -14.03 -4.84 1.22
C ILE A 303 -14.44 -3.54 1.91
N GLN A 304 -13.49 -2.62 2.06
CA GLN A 304 -13.78 -1.25 2.49
C GLN A 304 -13.49 -0.27 1.36
N VAL A 305 -14.48 0.54 1.01
CA VAL A 305 -14.33 1.61 0.02
C VAL A 305 -13.66 2.79 0.69
N ASN A 306 -12.54 3.24 0.14
CA ASN A 306 -11.76 4.31 0.75
C ASN A 306 -11.07 5.21 -0.28
N PHE A 307 -10.53 6.31 0.22
CA PHE A 307 -9.44 7.00 -0.46
C PHE A 307 -8.13 6.64 0.25
N THR A 308 -7.03 6.62 -0.48
CA THR A 308 -5.70 6.21 0.04
C THR A 308 -5.26 6.94 1.32
N ASN A 309 -5.79 8.14 1.60
CA ASN A 309 -5.60 8.85 2.90
C ASN A 309 -6.90 9.20 3.63
N GLY A 310 -8.03 8.53 3.34
CA GLY A 310 -9.31 8.72 4.02
C GLY A 310 -10.02 10.06 3.70
N ILE A 311 -9.65 10.71 2.61
CA ILE A 311 -10.15 12.05 2.21
C ILE A 311 -10.29 12.06 0.69
N GLY A 312 -11.40 12.59 0.16
CA GLY A 312 -11.73 12.67 -1.28
C GLY A 312 -10.73 13.42 -2.17
N ILE A 313 -9.68 13.98 -1.58
CA ILE A 313 -8.52 14.59 -2.28
C ILE A 313 -7.40 13.60 -2.59
N SER A 314 -7.57 12.32 -2.25
CA SER A 314 -6.59 11.25 -2.50
C SER A 314 -7.09 10.27 -3.57
N ALA A 315 -6.22 9.37 -4.03
CA ALA A 315 -6.63 8.35 -5.00
C ALA A 315 -7.69 7.43 -4.39
N PHE A 316 -8.74 7.13 -5.17
CA PHE A 316 -9.79 6.18 -4.82
C PHE A 316 -9.27 4.74 -4.86
N CYS A 317 -9.71 3.92 -3.91
CA CYS A 317 -9.41 2.49 -3.89
C CYS A 317 -10.42 1.71 -3.02
N GLU A 318 -10.61 0.44 -3.34
CA GLU A 318 -11.21 -0.53 -2.43
C GLU A 318 -10.10 -1.32 -1.71
N ARG A 319 -10.24 -1.52 -0.40
CA ARG A 319 -9.28 -2.27 0.41
C ARG A 319 -9.88 -3.61 0.79
N ALA A 320 -9.25 -4.70 0.36
CA ALA A 320 -9.65 -6.04 0.73
C ALA A 320 -8.96 -6.50 2.03
N PHE A 321 -9.69 -7.22 2.88
CA PHE A 321 -9.22 -7.81 4.13
C PHE A 321 -9.72 -9.25 4.23
N LEU A 322 -8.87 -10.11 4.80
CA LEU A 322 -9.20 -11.50 5.19
C LEU A 322 -9.47 -11.58 6.71
#